data_AF-R9A954-F1
#
_entry.id   AF-R9A954-F1
#
_cell.length_a   1.000
_cell.length_b   1.000
_cell.length_c   1.000
_cell.angle_alpha   90.00
_cell.angle_beta   90.00
_cell.angle_gamma   90.00
#
_symmetry.space_group_name_H-M   'P 1'
#
loop_
_entity.id
_entity.type
_entity.pdbx_description
1 polymer ?
#
loop_
_entity_poly.entity_id
_entity_poly.type
_entity_poly.pdbx_seq_one_letter_code
_entity_poly.pdbx_strand_id
1 'polypeptide(L)'
;MPIKNFWIHLGFFICFLIALSFSILWYFCWPEGESKDEVGFIYFLIRYGHSFVWILISAANVFIWIQFAKTGSLSIPKTARLIYEIAGFAYLTFVIISFLSNR
;
A
#
# COMPACT_ATOMS: atom_id res chain seq x y z
N MET A 1 22.28 16.01 -17.98
CA MET A 1 21.90 15.49 -16.65
C MET A 1 20.48 15.86 -16.13
N PRO A 2 19.76 16.92 -16.57
CA PRO A 2 18.44 17.24 -15.99
C PRO A 2 17.33 16.25 -16.39
N ILE A 3 17.41 15.68 -17.59
CA ILE A 3 16.41 14.73 -18.12
C ILE A 3 16.34 13.45 -17.28
N LYS A 4 17.48 12.92 -16.81
CA LYS A 4 17.50 11.70 -15.98
C LYS A 4 16.73 11.91 -14.67
N ASN A 5 16.92 13.05 -14.01
CA ASN A 5 16.21 13.38 -12.78
C ASN A 5 14.71 13.61 -13.03
N PHE A 6 14.35 14.21 -14.16
CA PHE A 6 12.94 14.38 -14.54
C PHE A 6 12.18 13.05 -14.63
N TRP A 7 12.73 12.04 -15.32
CA TRP A 7 12.10 10.72 -15.43
C TRP A 7 11.99 9.99 -14.09
N ILE A 8 12.96 10.18 -13.20
CA ILE A 8 12.94 9.62 -11.84
C ILE A 8 11.81 10.24 -11.02
N HIS A 9 11.67 11.57 -11.05
CA HIS A 9 10.59 12.26 -10.35
C HIS A 9 9.21 11.95 -10.94
N LEU A 10 9.12 11.84 -12.27
CA LEU A 10 7.87 11.47 -12.95
C LEU A 10 7.43 10.04 -12.58
N GLY A 11 8.34 9.07 -12.60
CA GLY A 11 8.05 7.70 -12.20
C GLY A 11 7.63 7.60 -10.74
N PHE A 12 8.32 8.30 -9.84
CA PHE A 12 7.91 8.43 -8.44
C PHE A 12 6.49 8.97 -8.30
N PHE A 13 6.18 10.07 -9.00
CA PHE A 13 4.89 10.72 -8.94
C PHE A 13 3.75 9.81 -9.43
N ILE A 14 3.97 9.10 -10.54
CA ILE A 14 2.99 8.14 -11.08
C ILE A 14 2.75 6.99 -10.10
N CYS A 15 3.81 6.35 -9.59
CA CYS A 15 3.68 5.25 -8.63
C CYS A 15 2.98 5.68 -7.34
N PHE A 16 3.30 6.88 -6.84
CA PHE A 16 2.68 7.45 -5.66
C PHE A 16 1.18 7.74 -5.89
N LEU A 17 0.83 8.39 -7.00
CA LEU A 17 -0.56 8.68 -7.35
C LEU A 17 -1.40 7.41 -7.50
N ILE A 18 -0.85 6.38 -8.14
CA ILE A 18 -1.55 5.09 -8.30
C ILE A 18 -1.83 4.48 -6.92
N ALA A 19 -0.79 4.34 -6.08
CA ALA A 19 -0.94 3.73 -4.75
C ALA A 19 -1.90 4.54 -3.86
N LEU A 20 -1.85 5.87 -3.92
CA LEU A 20 -2.74 6.75 -3.19
C LEU A 20 -4.18 6.64 -3.69
N SER A 21 -4.38 6.60 -5.01
CA SER A 21 -5.72 6.44 -5.61
C SER A 21 -6.35 5.12 -5.19
N PHE A 22 -5.58 4.02 -5.18
CA PHE A 22 -6.07 2.75 -4.66
C PHE A 22 -6.41 2.83 -3.16
N SER A 23 -5.58 3.49 -2.34
CA SER A 23 -5.87 3.66 -0.92
C SER A 23 -7.21 4.39 -0.69
N ILE A 24 -7.44 5.48 -1.43
CA ILE A 24 -8.67 6.28 -1.38
C ILE A 24 -9.87 5.48 -1.90
N LEU A 25 -9.72 4.83 -3.06
CA LEU A 25 -10.78 4.00 -3.65
C LEU A 25 -11.22 2.92 -2.66
N TRP A 26 -10.28 2.18 -2.07
CA TRP A 26 -10.62 1.13 -1.11
C TRP A 26 -11.21 1.67 0.19
N TYR A 27 -10.87 2.89 0.58
CA TYR A 27 -11.43 3.53 1.77
C TYR A 27 -12.93 3.85 1.59
N PHE A 28 -13.31 4.33 0.40
CA PHE A 28 -14.68 4.77 0.11
C PHE A 28 -15.55 3.69 -0.56
N CYS A 29 -15.00 2.86 -1.43
CA CYS A 29 -15.77 1.92 -2.26
C CYS A 29 -15.99 0.55 -1.62
N TRP A 30 -15.35 0.22 -0.49
CA TRP A 30 -15.64 -1.05 0.19
C TRP A 30 -17.12 -1.08 0.62
N PRO A 31 -17.86 -2.19 0.41
CA PRO A 31 -19.28 -2.23 0.70
C PRO A 31 -19.55 -1.93 2.17
N GLU A 32 -20.41 -0.94 2.42
CA GLU A 32 -20.92 -0.60 3.77
C GLU A 32 -21.81 -1.70 4.36
N GLY A 33 -22.14 -2.73 3.58
CA GLY A 33 -23.12 -3.76 3.92
C GLY A 33 -22.57 -5.07 4.48
N GLU A 34 -21.32 -5.47 4.16
CA GLU A 34 -20.84 -6.83 4.48
C GLU A 34 -20.31 -6.99 5.91
N SER A 35 -20.08 -5.91 6.65
CA SER A 35 -19.50 -5.95 8.01
C SER A 35 -20.37 -5.28 9.07
N LYS A 36 -21.66 -5.04 8.80
CA LYS A 36 -22.55 -4.31 9.72
C LYS A 36 -22.73 -4.97 11.08
N ASP A 37 -22.54 -6.29 11.13
CA ASP A 37 -22.65 -7.07 12.37
C ASP A 37 -21.32 -7.20 13.11
N GLU A 38 -20.21 -6.81 12.47
CA GLU A 38 -18.90 -6.75 13.12
C GLU A 38 -18.70 -5.43 13.85
N VAL A 39 -18.23 -5.51 15.10
CA VAL A 39 -18.02 -4.33 15.95
C VAL A 39 -16.55 -4.25 16.35
N GLY A 40 -16.02 -3.02 16.42
CA GLY A 40 -14.70 -2.75 16.98
C GLY A 40 -13.52 -3.02 16.02
N PHE A 41 -12.48 -3.68 16.52
CA PHE A 41 -11.20 -3.80 15.81
C PHE A 41 -11.28 -4.64 14.53
N ILE A 42 -12.14 -5.67 14.50
CA ILE A 42 -12.30 -6.55 13.34
C ILE A 42 -12.98 -5.81 12.18
N TYR A 43 -14.04 -5.05 12.47
CA TYR A 43 -14.66 -4.11 11.52
C TYR A 43 -13.63 -3.14 10.93
N PHE A 44 -12.77 -2.54 11.77
CA PHE A 44 -11.73 -1.63 11.30
C PHE A 44 -10.73 -2.31 10.36
N LEU A 45 -10.30 -3.54 10.69
CA LEU A 45 -9.40 -4.35 9.88
C LEU A 45 -10.01 -4.71 8.51
N ILE A 46 -11.27 -5.14 8.48
CA ILE A 46 -11.96 -5.49 7.23
C ILE A 46 -12.21 -4.22 6.39
N ARG A 47 -12.63 -3.12 7.03
CA ARG A 47 -12.97 -1.88 6.32
C ARG A 47 -11.76 -1.16 5.75
N TYR A 48 -10.65 -1.12 6.49
CA TYR A 48 -9.50 -0.28 6.14
C TYR A 48 -8.21 -1.06 5.87
N GLY A 49 -8.20 -2.37 6.07
CA GLY A 49 -7.01 -3.21 5.86
C GLY A 49 -6.46 -3.09 4.43
N HIS A 50 -7.35 -3.08 3.44
CA HIS A 50 -6.94 -2.93 2.06
C HIS A 50 -6.32 -1.55 1.76
N SER A 51 -6.90 -0.46 2.29
CA SER A 51 -6.34 0.89 2.17
C SER A 51 -4.99 1.03 2.88
N PHE A 52 -4.85 0.40 4.05
CA PHE A 52 -3.62 0.38 4.82
C PHE A 52 -2.48 -0.33 4.07
N VAL A 53 -2.75 -1.46 3.42
CA VAL A 53 -1.77 -2.16 2.58
C VAL A 53 -1.27 -1.26 1.44
N TRP A 54 -2.16 -0.52 0.78
CA TRP A 54 -1.77 0.43 -0.27
C TRP A 54 -0.92 1.58 0.25
N ILE A 55 -1.16 2.04 1.49
CA ILE A 55 -0.29 3.05 2.15
C ILE A 55 1.11 2.48 2.37
N LEU A 56 1.23 1.24 2.85
CA LEU A 56 2.53 0.59 3.04
C LEU A 56 3.28 0.42 1.72
N ILE A 57 2.60 0.00 0.66
CA ILE A 57 3.18 -0.09 -0.69
C ILE A 57 3.66 1.28 -1.19
N SER A 58 2.89 2.34 -0.95
CA SER A 58 3.28 3.72 -1.26
C SER A 58 4.55 4.13 -0.51
N ALA A 59 4.63 3.83 0.79
CA ALA A 59 5.81 4.10 1.61
C ALA A 59 7.04 3.32 1.11
N ALA A 60 6.91 2.04 0.77
CA ALA A 60 8.00 1.22 0.21
C ALA A 60 8.52 1.81 -1.12
N ASN A 61 7.61 2.26 -1.99
CA ASN A 61 7.95 2.91 -3.25
C ASN A 61 8.78 4.18 -3.02
N VAL A 62 8.45 5.01 -2.02
CA VAL A 62 9.25 6.20 -1.67
C VAL A 62 10.72 5.83 -1.43
N PHE A 63 10.98 4.77 -0.67
CA PHE A 63 12.35 4.33 -0.39
C PHE A 63 13.09 3.83 -1.64
N ILE A 64 12.41 3.12 -2.54
CA ILE A 64 13.00 2.66 -3.82
C ILE A 64 13.37 3.86 -4.69
N TRP A 65 12.49 4.85 -4.80
CA TRP A 65 12.73 6.04 -5.62
C TRP A 65 13.82 6.94 -5.04
N ILE A 66 13.89 7.09 -3.71
CA ILE A 66 15.01 7.77 -3.03
C ILE A 66 16.34 7.07 -3.32
N GLN A 67 16.37 5.73 -3.22
CA GLN A 67 17.57 4.94 -3.51
C GLN A 67 17.99 5.08 -4.97
N PHE A 68 17.03 5.05 -5.89
CA PHE A 68 17.28 5.22 -7.32
C PHE A 68 17.79 6.63 -7.65
N ALA A 69 17.23 7.67 -7.03
CA ALA A 69 17.71 9.04 -7.18
C ALA A 69 19.16 9.23 -6.67
N LYS A 70 19.51 8.54 -5.57
CA LYS A 70 20.86 8.63 -4.98
C LYS A 70 21.92 7.84 -5.74
N THR A 71 21.59 6.63 -6.17
CA THR A 71 22.57 5.68 -6.72
C THR A 71 22.51 5.54 -8.24
N GLY A 72 21.41 5.98 -8.86
CA GLY A 72 21.15 5.80 -10.29
C GLY A 72 20.86 4.35 -10.70
N SER A 73 20.72 3.42 -9.74
CA SER A 73 20.45 2.00 -9.95
C SER A 73 19.12 1.59 -9.30
N LEU A 74 18.24 0.94 -10.08
CA LEU A 74 16.94 0.49 -9.59
C LEU A 74 17.14 -0.78 -8.76
N SER A 75 17.11 -0.61 -7.44
CA SER A 75 17.29 -1.70 -6.47
C SER A 75 16.31 -1.54 -5.33
N ILE A 76 15.90 -2.66 -4.73
CA ILE A 76 14.99 -2.66 -3.57
C ILE A 76 15.86 -2.57 -2.31
N PRO A 77 15.87 -1.43 -1.58
CA PRO A 77 16.62 -1.34 -0.33
C PRO A 77 15.99 -2.26 0.74
N LYS A 78 16.80 -2.70 1.71
CA LYS A 78 16.34 -3.56 2.81
C LYS A 78 15.10 -3.00 3.52
N THR A 79 15.01 -1.68 3.69
CA THR A 79 13.86 -1.01 4.29
C THR A 79 12.58 -1.18 3.46
N ALA A 80 12.65 -0.99 2.14
CA ALA A 80 11.48 -1.19 1.28
C ALA A 80 11.04 -2.65 1.26
N ARG A 81 12.00 -3.58 1.26
CA ARG A 81 11.72 -5.02 1.36
C ARG A 81 10.97 -5.36 2.66
N LEU A 82 11.43 -4.85 3.80
CA LEU A 82 10.76 -5.05 5.09
C LEU A 82 9.32 -4.52 5.05
N ILE A 83 9.10 -3.33 4.47
CA ILE A 83 7.76 -2.75 4.36
C ILE A 83 6.86 -3.60 3.46
N TYR A 84 7.37 -4.14 2.35
CA TYR A 84 6.60 -5.06 1.51
C TYR A 84 6.27 -6.37 2.23
N GLU A 85 7.21 -6.92 3.00
CA GLU A 85 6.96 -8.11 3.81
C GLU A 85 5.83 -7.82 4.83
N ILE A 86 5.89 -6.69 5.54
CA ILE A 86 4.82 -6.25 6.46
C ILE A 86 3.50 -6.05 5.73
N ALA A 87 3.51 -5.43 4.54
CA ALA A 87 2.31 -5.23 3.73
C ALA A 87 1.70 -6.57 3.30
N GLY A 88 2.53 -7.54 2.92
CA GLY A 88 2.10 -8.90 2.58
C GLY A 88 1.48 -9.62 3.78
N PHE A 89 2.10 -9.54 4.95
CA PHE A 89 1.53 -10.10 6.18
C PHE A 89 0.21 -9.42 6.56
N ALA A 90 0.14 -8.09 6.52
CA ALA A 90 -1.07 -7.34 6.81
C ALA A 90 -2.22 -7.71 5.86
N TYR A 91 -1.92 -7.86 4.56
CA TYR A 91 -2.89 -8.29 3.56
C TYR A 91 -3.38 -9.72 3.81
N LEU A 92 -2.47 -10.64 4.11
CA LEU A 92 -2.82 -12.03 4.41
C LEU A 92 -3.69 -12.14 5.66
N THR A 93 -3.37 -11.40 6.72
CA THR A 93 -4.21 -11.30 7.92
C THR A 93 -5.59 -10.73 7.60
N PHE A 94 -5.66 -9.64 6.82
CA PHE A 94 -6.91 -9.05 6.37
C PHE A 94 -7.78 -10.07 5.60
N VAL A 95 -7.19 -10.81 4.65
CA VAL A 95 -7.90 -11.82 3.87
C VAL A 95 -8.44 -12.94 4.77
N ILE A 96 -7.62 -13.47 5.68
CA ILE A 96 -8.05 -14.53 6.61
C ILE A 96 -9.21 -14.05 7.48
N ILE A 97 -9.11 -12.86 8.06
CA ILE A 97 -10.16 -12.28 8.90
C ILE A 97 -11.44 -12.08 8.10
N SER A 98 -11.35 -11.57 6.87
CA SER A 98 -12.50 -11.36 6.00
C SER A 98 -13.23 -12.68 5.67
N PHE A 99 -12.50 -13.78 5.48
CA PHE A 99 -13.10 -15.10 5.28
C PHE A 99 -13.73 -15.71 6.53
N LEU A 100 -13.15 -15.44 7.71
CA LEU A 100 -13.72 -15.89 8.98
C LEU A 100 -14.99 -15.12 9.35
N SER A 101 -15.03 -13.84 9.01
CA SER A 101 -16.17 -12.93 9.23
C SER A 101 -17.41 -13.30 8.40
N ASN A 102 -17.19 -13.72 7.15
CA ASN A 102 -18.27 -14.09 6.21
C ASN A 102 -18.86 -15.50 6.44
N ARG A 103 -18.56 -16.17 7.56
CA ARG A 103 -19.11 -17.48 7.94
C ARG A 103 -20.01 -17.36 9.16
#